data_AF-A0A871BKE6-F1
#
_entry.id   AF-A0A871BKE6-F1
#
_cell.length_a   1.000
_cell.length_b   1.000
_cell.length_c   1.000
_cell.angle_alpha   90.00
_cell.angle_beta   90.00
_cell.angle_gamma   90.00
#
_symmetry.space_group_name_H-M   'P 1'
#
loop_
_entity.id
_entity.type
_entity.pdbx_description
1 polymer ?
#
loop_
_entity_poly.entity_id
_entity_poly.type
_entity_poly.pdbx_seq_one_letter_code
_entity_poly.pdbx_strand_id
1 'polypeptide(L)'
;MPESQTQVTMDQADALFDRYTLPKIALAVILAASLVGTWVTTTLSGTADLLFVAAKWAYFVALGVLTGGFVWKHLFVRPADLGDEAADYCAEMYDRFDRIATGAIAVLVVCGTAVLWEYSVAFGRTTWVLGYAALMAVWLSLVIVTTHRSAAVERQFRSTVGLAVLILALAVVVATAVADVAMRGPDLVASGVRILHLLSFAVWVGGAVWNIFVAVPTGQKRPTLDVVRAAGEQLERFRWAVRFIIPTLFLTGIYQAVDGLGTNATSYLGYTVGLAVLAKVGFIGLLVVIFKLCPMWRACSPIEGVCELDDLGGGSTQESGSIDSEPTGEPTGVTSDD
;
A
#
# COMPACT_ATOMS: atom_id res chain seq x y z
N MET A 1 -31.90 -4.53 -35.34
CA MET A 1 -30.50 -5.01 -35.34
C MET A 1 -29.92 -4.77 -33.95
N PRO A 2 -29.47 -5.81 -33.23
CA PRO A 2 -29.18 -5.77 -31.78
C PRO A 2 -27.69 -5.49 -31.46
N GLU A 3 -27.00 -4.70 -32.27
CA GLU A 3 -25.57 -4.39 -32.05
C GLU A 3 -25.34 -3.42 -30.88
N SER A 4 -26.38 -2.73 -30.37
CA SER A 4 -26.22 -1.68 -29.37
C SER A 4 -26.12 -2.16 -27.90
N GLN A 5 -26.72 -3.30 -27.53
CA GLN A 5 -26.69 -3.74 -26.11
C GLN A 5 -25.48 -4.62 -25.76
N THR A 6 -25.00 -5.42 -26.72
CA THR A 6 -23.83 -6.29 -26.53
C THR A 6 -22.52 -5.49 -26.51
N GLN A 7 -22.43 -4.41 -27.28
CA GLN A 7 -21.26 -3.53 -27.29
C GLN A 7 -21.14 -2.72 -25.99
N VAL A 8 -22.26 -2.18 -25.48
CA VAL A 8 -22.30 -1.44 -24.21
C VAL A 8 -21.93 -2.33 -23.02
N THR A 9 -22.33 -3.60 -23.03
CA THR A 9 -21.99 -4.54 -21.95
C THR A 9 -20.54 -5.04 -22.01
N MET A 10 -19.95 -5.20 -23.20
CA MET A 10 -18.53 -5.51 -23.35
C MET A 10 -17.64 -4.33 -22.94
N ASP A 11 -17.98 -3.09 -23.32
CA ASP A 11 -17.24 -1.89 -22.92
C ASP A 11 -17.29 -1.64 -21.40
N GLN A 12 -18.43 -1.94 -20.75
CA GLN A 12 -18.56 -1.86 -19.29
C GLN A 12 -17.76 -2.95 -18.56
N ALA A 13 -17.73 -4.17 -19.09
CA ALA A 13 -16.94 -5.25 -18.52
C ALA A 13 -15.43 -4.97 -18.63
N ASP A 14 -14.95 -4.54 -19.80
CA ASP A 14 -13.54 -4.17 -20.01
C ASP A 14 -13.12 -2.99 -19.12
N ALA A 15 -13.99 -1.99 -18.96
CA ALA A 15 -13.76 -0.86 -18.05
C ALA A 15 -13.69 -1.27 -16.56
N LEU A 16 -14.39 -2.33 -16.15
CA LEU A 16 -14.32 -2.88 -14.79
C LEU A 16 -13.09 -3.78 -14.60
N PHE A 17 -12.72 -4.59 -15.60
CA PHE A 17 -11.52 -5.43 -15.55
C PHE A 17 -10.22 -4.62 -15.54
N ASP A 18 -10.16 -3.50 -16.27
CA ASP A 18 -8.96 -2.66 -16.33
C ASP A 18 -8.72 -1.91 -14.98
N ARG A 19 -9.79 -1.47 -14.30
CA ARG A 19 -9.72 -0.75 -13.00
C ARG A 19 -9.03 -1.54 -11.88
N TYR A 20 -9.17 -2.86 -11.85
CA TYR A 20 -8.59 -3.70 -10.78
C TYR A 20 -7.28 -4.39 -11.16
N THR A 21 -6.94 -4.43 -12.44
CA THR A 21 -5.76 -5.15 -12.93
C THR A 21 -4.52 -4.27 -12.84
N LEU A 22 -4.64 -2.98 -13.13
CA LEU A 22 -3.51 -2.03 -13.12
C LEU A 22 -2.80 -1.91 -11.76
N PRO A 23 -3.49 -1.79 -10.60
CA PRO A 23 -2.80 -1.79 -9.30
C PRO A 23 -2.05 -3.09 -9.00
N LYS A 24 -2.58 -4.23 -9.45
CA LYS A 24 -1.94 -5.54 -9.29
C LYS A 24 -0.70 -5.66 -10.19
N ILE A 25 -0.77 -5.16 -11.42
CA ILE A 25 0.38 -5.06 -12.33
C ILE A 25 1.47 -4.17 -11.70
N ALA A 26 1.09 -2.99 -11.17
CA ALA A 26 2.04 -2.11 -10.50
C ALA A 26 2.71 -2.79 -9.29
N LEU A 27 1.95 -3.56 -8.51
CA LEU A 27 2.49 -4.40 -7.44
C LEU A 27 3.48 -5.45 -7.96
N ALA A 28 3.13 -6.18 -9.02
CA ALA A 28 4.02 -7.18 -9.62
C ALA A 28 5.33 -6.54 -10.11
N VAL A 29 5.27 -5.39 -10.78
CA VAL A 29 6.45 -4.66 -11.27
C VAL A 29 7.36 -4.23 -10.11
N ILE A 30 6.80 -3.72 -9.01
CA ILE A 30 7.62 -3.32 -7.84
C ILE A 30 8.20 -4.54 -7.12
N LEU A 31 7.45 -5.64 -7.00
CA LEU A 31 7.97 -6.88 -6.42
C LEU A 31 9.11 -7.48 -7.27
N ALA A 32 9.02 -7.39 -8.60
CA ALA A 32 10.12 -7.76 -9.49
C ALA A 32 11.33 -6.83 -9.30
N ALA A 33 11.12 -5.51 -9.25
CA ALA A 33 12.18 -4.53 -9.01
C ALA A 33 12.83 -4.67 -7.61
N SER A 34 12.09 -5.13 -6.60
CA SER A 34 12.60 -5.40 -5.26
C SER A 34 13.38 -6.73 -5.21
N LEU A 35 12.96 -7.75 -5.96
CA LEU A 35 13.71 -9.01 -6.12
C LEU A 35 15.06 -8.74 -6.80
N VAL A 36 15.06 -8.02 -7.92
CA VAL A 36 16.29 -7.60 -8.61
C VAL A 36 17.18 -6.77 -7.68
N GLY A 37 16.59 -5.84 -6.92
CA GLY A 37 17.33 -5.09 -5.91
C GLY A 37 17.96 -5.96 -4.82
N THR A 38 17.23 -6.97 -4.35
CA THR A 38 17.73 -7.91 -3.34
C THR A 38 18.88 -8.74 -3.88
N TRP A 39 18.75 -9.24 -5.10
CA TRP A 39 19.81 -9.95 -5.82
C TRP A 39 21.07 -9.09 -5.95
N VAL A 40 20.94 -7.83 -6.39
CA VAL A 40 22.04 -6.87 -6.49
C VAL A 40 22.72 -6.68 -5.13
N THR A 41 21.96 -6.37 -4.08
CA THR A 41 22.56 -6.09 -2.75
C THR A 41 23.23 -7.32 -2.13
N THR A 42 22.69 -8.50 -2.37
CA THR A 42 23.23 -9.76 -1.84
C THR A 42 24.52 -10.14 -2.58
N THR A 43 24.51 -9.99 -3.90
CA THR A 43 25.71 -10.19 -4.75
C THR A 43 26.83 -9.22 -4.37
N LEU A 44 26.52 -7.94 -4.16
CA LEU A 44 27.50 -6.94 -3.71
C LEU A 44 28.03 -7.19 -2.29
N SER A 45 27.32 -7.99 -1.48
CA SER A 45 27.78 -8.42 -0.15
C SER A 45 28.63 -9.69 -0.21
N GLY A 46 28.90 -10.23 -1.41
CA GLY A 46 29.70 -11.45 -1.61
C GLY A 46 28.90 -12.75 -1.63
N THR A 47 27.58 -12.72 -1.44
CA THR A 47 26.73 -13.91 -1.43
C THR A 47 26.01 -14.03 -2.77
N ALA A 48 26.30 -15.07 -3.56
CA ALA A 48 25.71 -15.29 -4.89
C ALA A 48 24.63 -16.40 -4.93
N ASP A 49 24.25 -16.97 -3.78
CA ASP A 49 23.26 -18.04 -3.73
C ASP A 49 21.84 -17.53 -4.04
N LEU A 50 21.26 -18.05 -5.12
CA LEU A 50 19.91 -17.70 -5.56
C LEU A 50 18.83 -18.10 -4.54
N LEU A 51 19.04 -19.18 -3.79
CA LEU A 51 18.09 -19.61 -2.76
C LEU A 51 18.08 -18.60 -1.61
N PHE A 52 19.25 -18.18 -1.15
CA PHE A 52 19.35 -17.11 -0.15
C PHE A 52 18.78 -15.78 -0.64
N VAL A 53 19.01 -15.40 -1.91
CA VAL A 53 18.40 -14.19 -2.50
C VAL A 53 16.88 -14.26 -2.45
N ALA A 54 16.28 -15.39 -2.84
CA ALA A 54 14.84 -15.59 -2.79
C ALA A 54 14.31 -15.55 -1.34
N ALA A 55 14.99 -16.20 -0.39
CA ALA A 55 14.65 -16.18 1.01
C ALA A 55 14.73 -14.74 1.59
N LYS A 56 15.81 -14.02 1.32
CA LYS A 56 15.99 -12.63 1.77
C LYS A 56 14.96 -11.68 1.17
N TRP A 57 14.61 -11.86 -0.11
CA TRP A 57 13.55 -11.10 -0.75
C TRP A 57 12.19 -11.38 -0.11
N ALA A 58 11.84 -12.65 0.08
CA ALA A 58 10.60 -13.06 0.74
C ALA A 58 10.54 -12.54 2.19
N TYR A 59 11.65 -12.53 2.90
CA TYR A 59 11.80 -11.89 4.20
C TYR A 59 11.48 -10.38 4.15
N PHE A 60 12.06 -9.62 3.20
CA PHE A 60 11.76 -8.19 3.06
C PHE A 60 10.30 -7.93 2.69
N VAL A 61 9.71 -8.74 1.81
CA VAL A 61 8.31 -8.61 1.42
C VAL A 61 7.41 -8.89 2.63
N ALA A 62 7.62 -9.98 3.35
CA ALA A 62 6.83 -10.32 4.53
C ALA A 62 6.96 -9.27 5.64
N LEU A 63 8.19 -8.81 5.92
CA LEU A 63 8.45 -7.73 6.86
C LEU A 63 7.76 -6.44 6.42
N GLY A 64 7.83 -6.09 5.14
CA GLY A 64 7.18 -4.90 4.59
C GLY A 64 5.66 -4.98 4.65
N VAL A 65 5.07 -6.13 4.35
CA VAL A 65 3.62 -6.40 4.45
C VAL A 65 3.16 -6.20 5.89
N LEU A 66 3.85 -6.78 6.86
CA LEU A 66 3.50 -6.66 8.28
C LEU A 66 3.71 -5.22 8.78
N THR A 67 4.91 -4.66 8.65
CA THR A 67 5.24 -3.32 9.15
C THR A 67 4.38 -2.25 8.48
N GLY A 68 4.31 -2.26 7.14
CA GLY A 68 3.47 -1.33 6.42
C GLY A 68 2.00 -1.54 6.73
N GLY A 69 1.52 -2.79 6.76
CA GLY A 69 0.15 -3.10 7.14
C GLY A 69 -0.24 -2.58 8.53
N PHE A 70 0.64 -2.67 9.53
CA PHE A 70 0.44 -2.06 10.84
C PHE A 70 0.43 -0.53 10.80
N VAL A 71 1.29 0.10 9.97
CA VAL A 71 1.22 1.55 9.71
C VAL A 71 -0.17 1.91 9.18
N TRP A 72 -0.68 1.16 8.20
CA TRP A 72 -2.00 1.42 7.64
C TRP A 72 -3.12 1.18 8.67
N LYS A 73 -3.10 0.04 9.36
CA LYS A 73 -4.07 -0.36 10.41
C LYS A 73 -4.17 0.67 11.54
N HIS A 74 -3.04 1.21 12.02
CA HIS A 74 -3.01 2.03 13.24
C HIS A 74 -2.86 3.54 12.99
N LEU A 75 -2.28 3.97 11.87
CA LEU A 75 -2.03 5.38 11.61
C LEU A 75 -2.95 5.98 10.56
N PHE A 76 -3.31 5.21 9.52
CA PHE A 76 -4.07 5.73 8.37
C PHE A 76 -5.57 5.44 8.40
N VAL A 77 -5.98 4.27 8.92
CA VAL A 77 -7.39 4.01 9.19
C VAL A 77 -7.85 4.92 10.32
N ARG A 78 -9.03 5.52 10.19
CA ARG A 78 -9.64 6.39 11.20
C ARG A 78 -11.08 5.94 11.45
N PRO A 79 -11.31 5.00 12.40
CA PRO A 79 -12.63 4.47 12.72
C PRO A 79 -13.67 5.53 13.14
N ALA A 80 -13.22 6.70 13.59
CA ALA A 80 -14.09 7.80 13.97
C ALA A 80 -14.63 8.60 12.76
N ASP A 81 -13.95 8.58 11.62
CA ASP A 81 -14.35 9.34 10.40
C ASP A 81 -15.51 8.67 9.64
N LEU A 82 -16.05 7.60 10.21
CA LEU A 82 -16.64 6.49 9.49
C LEU A 82 -18.13 6.28 9.86
N GLY A 83 -18.61 6.85 10.96
CA GLY A 83 -20.00 6.73 11.40
C GLY A 83 -20.36 5.32 11.91
N ASP A 84 -21.64 5.11 12.22
CA ASP A 84 -22.10 3.90 12.94
C ASP A 84 -22.01 2.61 12.09
N GLU A 85 -22.14 2.69 10.76
CA GLU A 85 -22.06 1.52 9.86
C GLU A 85 -20.64 1.07 9.53
N ALA A 86 -19.64 1.87 9.85
CA ALA A 86 -18.27 1.65 9.37
C ALA A 86 -17.33 1.04 10.42
N ALA A 87 -17.82 0.84 11.66
CA ALA A 87 -17.18 -0.05 12.62
C ALA A 87 -17.07 -1.48 12.06
N ASP A 88 -18.14 -1.97 11.45
CA ASP A 88 -18.19 -3.26 10.76
C ASP A 88 -17.25 -3.34 9.54
N TYR A 89 -17.18 -2.26 8.75
CA TYR A 89 -16.24 -2.13 7.63
C TYR A 89 -14.80 -2.25 8.13
N CYS A 90 -14.47 -1.55 9.23
CA CYS A 90 -13.16 -1.66 9.87
C CYS A 90 -12.87 -3.05 10.43
N ALA A 91 -13.87 -3.70 11.02
CA ALA A 91 -13.72 -5.04 11.57
C ALA A 91 -13.34 -6.04 10.46
N GLU A 92 -14.05 -6.00 9.33
CA GLU A 92 -13.75 -6.87 8.17
C GLU A 92 -12.38 -6.53 7.54
N MET A 93 -11.99 -5.26 7.46
CA MET A 93 -10.63 -4.89 7.03
C MET A 93 -9.58 -5.49 7.97
N TYR A 94 -9.79 -5.40 9.29
CA TYR A 94 -8.84 -5.91 10.28
C TYR A 94 -8.73 -7.43 10.19
N ASP A 95 -9.84 -8.14 10.10
CA ASP A 95 -9.86 -9.60 9.91
C ASP A 95 -9.15 -10.05 8.63
N ARG A 96 -9.40 -9.35 7.50
CA ARG A 96 -8.70 -9.63 6.24
C ARG A 96 -7.21 -9.39 6.34
N PHE A 97 -6.80 -8.31 6.98
CA PHE A 97 -5.39 -8.04 7.21
C PHE A 97 -4.77 -9.12 8.11
N ASP A 98 -5.45 -9.54 9.17
CA ASP A 98 -4.94 -10.55 10.11
C ASP A 98 -4.77 -11.93 9.41
N ARG A 99 -5.64 -12.27 8.44
CA ARG A 99 -5.45 -13.45 7.57
C ARG A 99 -4.20 -13.33 6.68
N ILE A 100 -3.96 -12.18 6.06
CA ILE A 100 -2.76 -11.93 5.24
C ILE A 100 -1.51 -11.95 6.14
N ALA A 101 -1.60 -11.35 7.34
CA ALA A 101 -0.53 -11.30 8.32
C ALA A 101 -0.12 -12.70 8.76
N THR A 102 -1.07 -13.63 8.93
CA THR A 102 -0.76 -15.04 9.24
C THR A 102 0.16 -15.68 8.21
N GLY A 103 -0.12 -15.48 6.91
CA GLY A 103 0.75 -15.95 5.83
C GLY A 103 2.12 -15.27 5.83
N ALA A 104 2.15 -13.95 6.03
CA ALA A 104 3.39 -13.20 6.12
C ALA A 104 4.26 -13.62 7.32
N ILE A 105 3.66 -13.92 8.48
CA ILE A 105 4.36 -14.45 9.66
C ILE A 105 5.04 -15.78 9.33
N ALA A 106 4.33 -16.71 8.68
CA ALA A 106 4.91 -18.00 8.31
C ALA A 106 6.12 -17.84 7.38
N VAL A 107 6.01 -17.00 6.35
CA VAL A 107 7.13 -16.66 5.45
C VAL A 107 8.28 -16.03 6.23
N LEU A 108 7.98 -15.10 7.14
CA LEU A 108 8.96 -14.38 7.94
C LEU A 108 9.71 -15.30 8.92
N VAL A 109 9.04 -16.29 9.53
CA VAL A 109 9.70 -17.28 10.39
C VAL A 109 10.70 -18.10 9.59
N VAL A 110 10.28 -18.64 8.45
CA VAL A 110 11.13 -19.50 7.60
C VAL A 110 12.30 -18.70 7.02
N CYS A 111 12.00 -17.60 6.34
CA CYS A 111 13.00 -16.80 5.65
C CYS A 111 13.85 -15.96 6.61
N GLY A 112 13.27 -15.49 7.71
CA GLY A 112 13.99 -14.77 8.77
C GLY A 112 15.00 -15.65 9.50
N THR A 113 14.75 -16.96 9.61
CA THR A 113 15.75 -17.92 10.12
C THR A 113 16.97 -17.99 9.20
N ALA A 114 16.77 -18.02 7.88
CA ALA A 114 17.86 -18.00 6.91
C ALA A 114 18.66 -16.68 6.96
N VAL A 115 17.98 -15.53 7.08
CA VAL A 115 18.64 -14.22 7.23
C VAL A 115 19.41 -14.12 8.55
N LEU A 116 18.83 -14.58 9.66
CA LEU A 116 19.49 -14.60 10.96
C LEU A 116 20.72 -15.52 10.96
N TRP A 117 20.63 -16.66 10.27
CA TRP A 117 21.75 -17.56 10.07
C TRP A 117 22.90 -16.87 9.33
N GLU A 118 22.61 -16.18 8.23
CA GLU A 118 23.63 -15.43 7.48
C GLU A 118 24.30 -14.36 8.36
N TYR A 119 23.53 -13.59 9.14
CA TYR A 119 24.11 -12.64 10.10
C TYR A 119 24.97 -13.33 11.17
N SER A 120 24.57 -14.51 11.62
CA SER A 120 25.34 -15.29 12.59
C SER A 120 26.64 -15.83 12.00
N VAL A 121 26.65 -16.18 10.71
CA VAL A 121 27.87 -16.58 9.99
C VAL A 121 28.78 -15.37 9.77
N ALA A 122 28.24 -14.24 9.33
CA ALA A 122 29.01 -13.03 9.01
C ALA A 122 29.61 -12.37 10.26
N PHE A 123 28.85 -12.28 11.36
CA PHE A 123 29.25 -11.54 12.56
C PHE A 123 29.58 -12.44 13.76
N GLY A 124 29.38 -13.76 13.66
CA GLY A 124 29.49 -14.67 14.80
C GLY A 124 28.36 -14.49 15.83
N ARG A 125 28.51 -15.14 16.99
CA ARG A 125 27.56 -15.05 18.12
C ARG A 125 27.81 -13.82 18.99
N THR A 126 27.75 -12.65 18.39
CA THR A 126 27.93 -11.37 19.10
C THR A 126 26.66 -10.96 19.83
N THR A 127 26.80 -10.02 20.79
CA THR A 127 25.65 -9.41 21.49
C THR A 127 24.69 -8.73 20.53
N TRP A 128 25.19 -8.19 19.41
CA TRP A 128 24.37 -7.57 18.38
C TRP A 128 23.47 -8.59 17.67
N VAL A 129 24.02 -9.75 17.24
CA VAL A 129 23.22 -10.83 16.61
C VAL A 129 22.18 -11.39 17.58
N LEU A 130 22.56 -11.61 18.83
CA LEU A 130 21.63 -12.07 19.88
C LEU A 130 20.55 -11.03 20.16
N GLY A 131 20.89 -9.74 20.20
CA GLY A 131 19.95 -8.65 20.36
C GLY A 131 18.95 -8.55 19.21
N TYR A 132 19.42 -8.72 17.97
CA TYR A 132 18.56 -8.79 16.79
C TYR A 132 17.62 -10.00 16.83
N ALA A 133 18.13 -11.19 17.18
CA ALA A 133 17.32 -12.39 17.35
C ALA A 133 16.24 -12.22 18.42
N ALA A 134 16.60 -11.63 19.57
CA ALA A 134 15.66 -11.34 20.65
C ALA A 134 14.59 -10.32 20.22
N LEU A 135 14.99 -9.25 19.53
CA LEU A 135 14.07 -8.25 18.98
C LEU A 135 13.06 -8.90 18.01
N MET A 136 13.54 -9.73 17.08
CA MET A 136 12.69 -10.50 16.17
C MET A 136 11.72 -11.42 16.91
N ALA A 137 12.21 -12.17 17.91
CA ALA A 137 11.39 -13.11 18.67
C ALA A 137 10.29 -12.41 19.47
N VAL A 138 10.63 -11.32 20.17
CA VAL A 138 9.64 -10.52 20.93
C VAL A 138 8.61 -9.91 20.00
N TRP A 139 9.06 -9.31 18.89
CA TRP A 139 8.15 -8.73 17.91
C TRP A 139 7.21 -9.77 17.30
N LEU A 140 7.75 -10.89 16.80
CA LEU A 140 6.96 -11.99 16.22
C LEU A 140 5.94 -12.55 17.20
N SER A 141 6.34 -12.75 18.46
CA SER A 141 5.43 -13.26 19.49
C SER A 141 4.24 -12.32 19.70
N LEU A 142 4.49 -11.01 19.75
CA LEU A 142 3.42 -10.02 19.89
C LEU A 142 2.56 -9.94 18.63
N VAL A 143 3.16 -9.97 17.44
CA VAL A 143 2.42 -10.02 16.17
C VAL A 143 1.46 -11.21 16.16
N ILE A 144 1.95 -12.42 16.44
CA ILE A 144 1.14 -13.65 16.51
C ILE A 144 -0.03 -13.48 17.49
N VAL A 145 0.24 -13.01 18.72
CA VAL A 145 -0.81 -12.80 19.73
C VAL A 145 -1.84 -11.77 19.25
N THR A 146 -1.42 -10.67 18.64
CA THR A 146 -2.33 -9.63 18.15
C THR A 146 -3.15 -10.07 16.94
N THR A 147 -2.58 -10.85 16.02
CA THR A 147 -3.24 -11.36 14.82
C THR A 147 -4.30 -12.41 15.15
N HIS A 148 -4.12 -13.20 16.22
CA HIS A 148 -5.10 -14.20 16.64
C HIS A 148 -6.13 -13.70 17.66
N ARG A 149 -5.98 -12.47 18.16
CA ARG A 149 -6.89 -11.91 19.16
C ARG A 149 -8.10 -11.26 18.50
N SER A 150 -9.27 -11.89 18.62
CA SER A 150 -10.54 -11.25 18.29
C SER A 150 -10.90 -10.20 19.35
N ALA A 151 -11.05 -8.93 18.93
CA ALA A 151 -11.51 -7.83 19.79
C ALA A 151 -12.22 -6.78 18.95
N ALA A 152 -13.09 -5.97 19.57
CA ALA A 152 -13.76 -4.86 18.89
C ALA A 152 -12.76 -3.84 18.33
N VAL A 153 -13.11 -3.22 17.20
CA VAL A 153 -12.23 -2.29 16.45
C VAL A 153 -11.73 -1.16 17.34
N GLU A 154 -12.59 -0.61 18.19
CA GLU A 154 -12.27 0.51 19.09
C GLU A 154 -11.19 0.12 20.11
N ARG A 155 -11.18 -1.15 20.54
CA ARG A 155 -10.16 -1.67 21.46
C ARG A 155 -8.88 -2.06 20.76
N GLN A 156 -8.92 -2.36 19.46
CA GLN A 156 -7.73 -2.72 18.69
C GLN A 156 -7.02 -1.48 18.14
N PHE A 157 -7.78 -0.50 17.66
CA PHE A 157 -7.28 0.71 17.04
C PHE A 157 -6.41 1.49 18.02
N ARG A 158 -5.14 1.68 17.66
CA ARG A 158 -4.14 2.37 18.49
C ARG A 158 -4.07 1.86 19.94
N SER A 159 -4.40 0.59 20.16
CA SER A 159 -4.16 -0.06 21.44
C SER A 159 -2.68 0.00 21.80
N THR A 160 -2.35 0.05 23.10
CA THR A 160 -0.96 0.06 23.57
C THR A 160 -0.16 -1.10 22.99
N VAL A 161 -0.77 -2.28 22.92
CA VAL A 161 -0.14 -3.48 22.35
C VAL A 161 0.06 -3.32 20.84
N GLY A 162 -0.95 -2.86 20.08
CA GLY A 162 -0.82 -2.64 18.64
C GLY A 162 0.24 -1.60 18.28
N LEU A 163 0.32 -0.50 19.05
CA LEU A 163 1.37 0.50 18.90
C LEU A 163 2.75 -0.04 19.27
N ALA A 164 2.86 -0.87 20.32
CA ALA A 164 4.11 -1.54 20.65
C ALA A 164 4.56 -2.49 19.53
N VAL A 165 3.63 -3.25 18.92
CA VAL A 165 3.91 -4.09 17.75
C VAL A 165 4.41 -3.26 16.58
N LEU A 166 3.79 -2.11 16.30
CA LEU A 166 4.24 -1.21 15.24
C LEU A 166 5.64 -0.65 15.52
N ILE A 167 5.92 -0.18 16.75
CA ILE A 167 7.24 0.35 17.13
C ILE A 167 8.31 -0.73 16.97
N LEU A 168 8.04 -1.95 17.44
CA LEU A 168 8.96 -3.07 17.29
C LEU A 168 9.15 -3.47 15.82
N ALA A 169 8.10 -3.41 14.99
CA ALA A 169 8.19 -3.66 13.56
C ALA A 169 9.14 -2.67 12.87
N LEU A 170 9.02 -1.37 13.21
CA LEU A 170 9.91 -0.33 12.74
C LEU A 170 11.35 -0.56 13.22
N ALA A 171 11.53 -0.92 14.49
CA ALA A 171 12.84 -1.25 15.06
C ALA A 171 13.50 -2.44 14.35
N VAL A 172 12.72 -3.49 14.00
CA VAL A 172 13.20 -4.62 13.21
C VAL A 172 13.65 -4.18 11.81
N VAL A 173 12.87 -3.34 11.11
CA VAL A 173 13.27 -2.81 9.80
C VAL A 173 14.58 -2.03 9.90
N VAL A 174 14.72 -1.18 10.92
CA VAL A 174 15.94 -0.40 11.19
C VAL A 174 17.12 -1.32 11.48
N ALA A 175 16.97 -2.30 12.37
CA ALA A 175 18.03 -3.21 12.74
C ALA A 175 18.48 -4.06 11.54
N THR A 176 17.54 -4.52 10.71
CA THR A 176 17.81 -5.22 9.45
C THR A 176 18.57 -4.33 8.46
N ALA A 177 18.19 -3.06 8.31
CA ALA A 177 18.91 -2.13 7.44
C ALA A 177 20.37 -1.93 7.87
N VAL A 178 20.59 -1.75 9.17
CA VAL A 178 21.94 -1.61 9.75
C VAL A 178 22.76 -2.89 9.56
N ALA A 179 22.14 -4.06 9.78
CA ALA A 179 22.76 -5.36 9.54
C ALA A 179 23.27 -5.50 8.11
N ASP A 180 22.41 -5.18 7.14
CA ASP A 180 22.69 -5.27 5.71
C ASP A 180 23.89 -4.42 5.30
N VAL A 181 23.99 -3.21 5.85
CA VAL A 181 25.12 -2.32 5.57
C VAL A 181 26.37 -2.84 6.27
N ALA A 182 26.27 -3.25 7.54
CA ALA A 182 27.40 -3.77 8.30
C ALA A 182 28.06 -5.00 7.65
N MET A 183 27.33 -5.82 6.89
CA MET A 183 27.90 -6.95 6.13
C MET A 183 28.91 -6.51 5.05
N ARG A 184 28.79 -5.28 4.54
CA ARG A 184 29.73 -4.68 3.57
C ARG A 184 30.77 -3.78 4.24
N GLY A 185 30.70 -3.64 5.56
CA GLY A 185 31.46 -2.67 6.35
C GLY A 185 30.53 -1.61 6.99
N PRO A 186 30.72 -1.27 8.27
CA PRO A 186 29.86 -0.32 8.95
C PRO A 186 30.05 1.10 8.38
N ASP A 187 28.98 1.68 7.86
CA ASP A 187 28.91 3.08 7.46
C ASP A 187 27.57 3.68 7.91
N LEU A 188 27.64 4.82 8.62
CA LEU A 188 26.49 5.53 9.15
C LEU A 188 25.63 6.15 8.04
N VAL A 189 26.25 6.66 6.98
CA VAL A 189 25.50 7.30 5.88
C VAL A 189 24.78 6.24 5.06
N ALA A 190 25.48 5.18 4.65
CA ALA A 190 24.85 4.04 3.98
C ALA A 190 23.75 3.39 4.85
N SER A 191 23.95 3.30 6.17
CA SER A 191 22.91 2.81 7.11
C SER A 191 21.68 3.71 7.10
N GLY A 192 21.85 5.02 7.20
CA GLY A 192 20.75 5.98 7.14
C GLY A 192 19.96 5.88 5.83
N VAL A 193 20.66 5.78 4.69
CA VAL A 193 20.03 5.59 3.38
C VAL A 193 19.29 4.25 3.30
N ARG A 194 19.89 3.16 3.80
CA ARG A 194 19.27 1.83 3.80
C ARG A 194 18.03 1.79 4.68
N ILE A 195 18.06 2.42 5.86
CA ILE A 195 16.91 2.55 6.76
C ILE A 195 15.78 3.26 6.03
N LEU A 196 16.07 4.42 5.44
CA LEU A 196 15.07 5.20 4.71
C LEU A 196 14.49 4.41 3.53
N HIS A 197 15.33 3.67 2.81
CA HIS A 197 14.90 2.81 1.69
C HIS A 197 13.97 1.69 2.17
N LEU A 198 14.36 0.93 3.20
CA LEU A 198 13.56 -0.21 3.68
C LEU A 198 12.27 0.23 4.38
N LEU A 199 12.28 1.35 5.11
CA LEU A 199 11.05 1.93 5.67
C LEU A 199 10.11 2.39 4.56
N SER A 200 10.62 3.09 3.55
CA SER A 200 9.84 3.51 2.39
C SER A 200 9.25 2.31 1.64
N PHE A 201 10.05 1.25 1.47
CA PHE A 201 9.62 0.01 0.85
C PHE A 201 8.52 -0.68 1.68
N ALA A 202 8.69 -0.75 3.00
CA ALA A 202 7.71 -1.34 3.91
C ALA A 202 6.37 -0.61 3.87
N VAL A 203 6.38 0.72 4.01
CA VAL A 203 5.15 1.53 3.94
C VAL A 203 4.48 1.39 2.56
N TRP A 204 5.28 1.36 1.48
CA TRP A 204 4.77 1.16 0.13
C TRP A 204 4.09 -0.20 -0.05
N VAL A 205 4.80 -1.30 0.23
CA VAL A 205 4.31 -2.66 -0.05
C VAL A 205 3.14 -3.02 0.88
N GLY A 206 3.22 -2.64 2.15
CA GLY A 206 2.10 -2.80 3.07
C GLY A 206 0.90 -1.95 2.66
N GLY A 207 1.10 -0.76 2.10
CA GLY A 207 0.03 0.08 1.58
C GLY A 207 -0.61 -0.45 0.32
N ALA A 208 0.19 -0.96 -0.62
CA ALA A 208 -0.31 -1.64 -1.79
C ALA A 208 -1.14 -2.87 -1.40
N VAL A 209 -0.62 -3.70 -0.48
CA VAL A 209 -1.33 -4.90 -0.02
C VAL A 209 -2.61 -4.54 0.74
N TRP A 210 -2.55 -3.54 1.62
CA TRP A 210 -3.73 -3.03 2.32
C TRP A 210 -4.80 -2.57 1.34
N ASN A 211 -4.47 -1.68 0.41
CA ASN A 211 -5.47 -1.14 -0.51
C ASN A 211 -6.02 -2.21 -1.47
N ILE A 212 -5.16 -3.06 -2.05
CA ILE A 212 -5.56 -4.03 -3.08
C ILE A 212 -6.28 -5.25 -2.49
N PHE A 213 -5.81 -5.79 -1.36
CA PHE A 213 -6.30 -7.06 -0.82
C PHE A 213 -7.13 -6.92 0.46
N VAL A 214 -7.08 -5.78 1.14
CA VAL A 214 -7.86 -5.52 2.35
C VAL A 214 -9.00 -4.54 2.06
N ALA A 215 -8.70 -3.27 1.79
CA ALA A 215 -9.70 -2.22 1.69
C ALA A 215 -10.67 -2.43 0.52
N VAL A 216 -10.17 -2.60 -0.70
CA VAL A 216 -11.01 -2.74 -1.91
C VAL A 216 -11.98 -3.94 -1.80
N PRO A 217 -11.53 -5.17 -1.49
CA PRO A 217 -12.45 -6.31 -1.35
C PRO A 217 -13.41 -6.18 -0.17
N THR A 218 -13.08 -5.37 0.83
CA THR A 218 -14.00 -5.08 1.95
C THR A 218 -15.09 -4.12 1.50
N GLY A 219 -14.73 -3.05 0.77
CA GLY A 219 -15.67 -2.07 0.25
C GLY A 219 -16.65 -2.69 -0.75
N GLN A 220 -16.17 -3.60 -1.61
CA GLN A 220 -17.02 -4.34 -2.56
C GLN A 220 -18.11 -5.18 -1.88
N LYS A 221 -17.89 -5.65 -0.64
CA LYS A 221 -18.90 -6.41 0.11
C LYS A 221 -19.97 -5.52 0.75
N ARG A 222 -19.70 -4.22 0.87
CA ARG A 222 -20.55 -3.24 1.56
C ARG A 222 -20.62 -1.93 0.75
N PRO A 223 -21.29 -1.92 -0.41
CA PRO A 223 -21.32 -0.77 -1.30
C PRO A 223 -22.30 0.32 -0.80
N THR A 224 -22.06 0.88 0.38
CA THR A 224 -22.80 2.04 0.91
C THR A 224 -22.03 3.33 0.63
N LEU A 225 -22.74 4.47 0.58
CA LEU A 225 -22.12 5.78 0.34
C LEU A 225 -21.06 6.14 1.41
N ASP A 226 -21.29 5.74 2.66
CA ASP A 226 -20.35 5.99 3.76
C ASP A 226 -19.08 5.15 3.60
N VAL A 227 -19.19 3.86 3.24
CA VAL A 227 -18.05 2.98 2.95
C VAL A 227 -17.29 3.44 1.70
N VAL A 228 -17.99 3.99 0.72
CA VAL A 228 -17.40 4.62 -0.45
C VAL A 228 -16.53 5.82 -0.06
N ARG A 229 -17.10 6.75 0.71
CA ARG A 229 -16.42 7.97 1.14
C ARG A 229 -15.20 7.64 1.98
N ALA A 230 -15.37 6.71 2.92
CA ALA A 230 -14.34 6.11 3.74
C ALA A 230 -13.15 5.57 2.94
N ALA A 231 -13.43 4.71 1.95
CA ALA A 231 -12.42 4.13 1.09
C ALA A 231 -11.74 5.21 0.25
N GLY A 232 -12.49 6.19 -0.26
CA GLY A 232 -11.97 7.35 -1.00
C GLY A 232 -10.96 8.17 -0.20
N GLU A 233 -11.27 8.49 1.06
CA GLU A 233 -10.35 9.24 1.93
C GLU A 233 -9.09 8.44 2.27
N GLN A 234 -9.21 7.14 2.54
CA GLN A 234 -8.05 6.27 2.77
C GLN A 234 -7.13 6.21 1.53
N LEU A 235 -7.73 6.10 0.36
CA LEU A 235 -7.03 6.11 -0.92
C LEU A 235 -6.32 7.45 -1.17
N GLU A 236 -6.93 8.59 -0.83
CA GLU A 236 -6.24 9.90 -0.96
C GLU A 236 -5.03 9.99 -0.02
N ARG A 237 -5.14 9.48 1.21
CA ARG A 237 -3.99 9.42 2.13
C ARG A 237 -2.89 8.51 1.59
N PHE A 238 -3.24 7.40 0.96
CA PHE A 238 -2.30 6.52 0.25
C PHE A 238 -1.59 7.26 -0.90
N ARG A 239 -2.33 7.94 -1.76
CA ARG A 239 -1.75 8.73 -2.86
C ARG A 239 -0.78 9.79 -2.34
N TRP A 240 -1.17 10.50 -1.29
CA TRP A 240 -0.31 11.50 -0.67
C TRP A 240 0.99 10.88 -0.15
N ALA A 241 0.93 9.74 0.54
CA ALA A 241 2.13 9.03 0.99
C ALA A 241 3.01 8.57 -0.18
N VAL A 242 2.41 8.00 -1.23
CA VAL A 242 3.12 7.50 -2.42
C VAL A 242 3.89 8.61 -3.13
N ARG A 243 3.39 9.86 -3.15
CA ARG A 243 4.08 11.02 -3.73
C ARG A 243 5.46 11.27 -3.10
N PHE A 244 5.66 10.91 -1.83
CA PHE A 244 6.95 11.03 -1.15
C PHE A 244 7.75 9.72 -1.18
N ILE A 245 7.07 8.59 -1.07
CA ILE A 245 7.70 7.27 -0.99
C ILE A 245 8.42 6.91 -2.30
N ILE A 246 7.80 7.14 -3.47
CA ILE A 246 8.42 6.78 -4.76
C ILE A 246 9.72 7.57 -5.00
N PRO A 247 9.74 8.92 -4.89
CA PRO A 247 10.98 9.68 -5.00
C PRO A 247 12.03 9.23 -3.98
N THR A 248 11.61 8.94 -2.74
CA THR A 248 12.53 8.48 -1.70
C THR A 248 13.18 7.14 -2.07
N LEU A 249 12.40 6.15 -2.52
CA LEU A 249 12.91 4.85 -2.99
C LEU A 249 13.86 5.00 -4.18
N PHE A 250 13.53 5.90 -5.11
CA PHE A 250 14.35 6.16 -6.28
C PHE A 250 15.69 6.79 -5.90
N LEU A 251 15.69 7.88 -5.12
CA LEU A 251 16.90 8.59 -4.72
C LEU A 251 17.80 7.73 -3.83
N THR A 252 17.22 7.06 -2.83
CA THR A 252 17.98 6.14 -1.96
C THR A 252 18.49 4.91 -2.73
N GLY A 253 17.78 4.47 -3.78
CA GLY A 253 18.22 3.42 -4.68
C GLY A 253 19.39 3.85 -5.56
N ILE A 254 19.35 5.07 -6.13
CA ILE A 254 20.47 5.66 -6.87
C ILE A 254 21.70 5.76 -5.97
N TYR A 255 21.54 6.29 -4.76
CA TYR A 255 22.65 6.40 -3.81
C TYR A 255 23.28 5.02 -3.55
N GLN A 256 22.48 4.01 -3.22
CA GLN A 256 22.98 2.65 -2.99
C GLN A 256 23.67 2.04 -4.22
N ALA A 257 23.21 2.37 -5.44
CA ALA A 257 23.87 1.94 -6.66
C ALA A 257 25.24 2.62 -6.86
N VAL A 258 25.32 3.93 -6.63
CA VAL A 258 26.58 4.70 -6.72
C VAL A 258 27.56 4.27 -5.63
N ASP A 259 27.08 4.04 -4.41
CA ASP A 259 27.86 3.51 -3.29
C ASP A 259 28.46 2.13 -3.64
N GLY A 260 27.66 1.24 -4.23
CA GLY A 260 28.10 -0.13 -4.55
C GLY A 260 28.91 -0.29 -5.84
N LEU A 261 28.64 0.50 -6.88
CA LEU A 261 29.21 0.32 -8.23
C LEU A 261 30.07 1.51 -8.70
N GLY A 262 30.10 2.61 -7.94
CA GLY A 262 30.71 3.87 -8.33
C GLY A 262 29.89 4.63 -9.39
N THR A 263 30.54 5.63 -9.99
CA THR A 263 29.93 6.54 -10.99
C THR A 263 30.33 6.23 -12.44
N ASN A 264 31.18 5.23 -12.66
CA ASN A 264 31.67 4.92 -14.00
C ASN A 264 30.60 4.21 -14.84
N ALA A 265 30.31 4.73 -16.03
CA ALA A 265 29.33 4.14 -16.95
C ALA A 265 29.65 2.68 -17.32
N THR A 266 30.94 2.32 -17.38
CA THR A 266 31.35 0.93 -17.65
C THR A 266 30.94 -0.04 -16.55
N SER A 267 30.82 0.41 -15.29
CA SER A 267 30.30 -0.40 -14.19
C SER A 267 28.84 -0.82 -14.41
N TYR A 268 28.05 0.02 -15.09
CA TYR A 268 26.63 -0.21 -15.34
C TYR A 268 26.37 -1.01 -16.62
N LEU A 269 27.16 -0.78 -17.67
CA LEU A 269 26.97 -1.42 -18.97
C LEU A 269 27.80 -2.70 -19.15
N GLY A 270 28.92 -2.82 -18.43
CA GLY A 270 29.88 -3.92 -18.60
C GLY A 270 29.66 -5.12 -17.68
N TYR A 271 28.81 -5.01 -16.66
CA TYR A 271 28.62 -6.05 -15.64
C TYR A 271 27.15 -6.38 -15.42
N THR A 272 26.84 -7.65 -15.14
CA THR A 272 25.47 -8.13 -14.90
C THR A 272 24.78 -7.40 -13.74
N VAL A 273 25.52 -7.11 -12.67
CA VAL A 273 25.01 -6.32 -11.53
C VAL A 273 24.65 -4.90 -11.96
N GLY A 274 25.46 -4.28 -12.82
CA GLY A 274 25.19 -2.98 -13.42
C GLY A 274 23.92 -2.98 -14.28
N LEU A 275 23.78 -3.97 -15.16
CA LEU A 275 22.59 -4.14 -16.00
C LEU A 275 21.33 -4.36 -15.18
N ALA A 276 21.42 -5.08 -14.07
CA ALA A 276 20.30 -5.27 -13.14
C ALA A 276 19.87 -3.95 -12.46
N VAL A 277 20.81 -3.07 -12.11
CA VAL A 277 20.49 -1.71 -11.63
C VAL A 277 19.78 -0.91 -12.72
N LEU A 278 20.26 -0.95 -13.96
CA LEU A 278 19.60 -0.27 -15.08
C LEU A 278 18.19 -0.83 -15.35
N ALA A 279 18.01 -2.15 -15.28
CA ALA A 279 16.70 -2.78 -15.38
C ALA A 279 15.75 -2.29 -14.27
N LYS A 280 16.26 -2.10 -13.04
CA LYS A 280 15.49 -1.53 -11.93
C LYS A 280 15.06 -0.09 -12.20
N VAL A 281 15.94 0.74 -12.76
CA VAL A 281 15.58 2.09 -13.22
C VAL A 281 14.49 2.01 -14.30
N GLY A 282 14.60 1.04 -15.23
CA GLY A 282 13.57 0.76 -16.23
C GLY A 282 12.21 0.41 -15.63
N PHE A 283 12.16 -0.45 -14.60
CA PHE A 283 10.91 -0.76 -13.89
C PHE A 283 10.30 0.48 -13.22
N ILE A 284 11.12 1.36 -12.64
CA ILE A 284 10.65 2.62 -12.05
C ILE A 284 10.09 3.55 -13.15
N GLY A 285 10.78 3.65 -14.28
CA GLY A 285 10.27 4.38 -15.45
C GLY A 285 8.93 3.85 -15.94
N LEU A 286 8.78 2.52 -16.03
CA LEU A 286 7.52 1.87 -16.39
C LEU A 286 6.40 2.21 -15.41
N LEU A 287 6.67 2.23 -14.10
CA LEU A 287 5.68 2.61 -13.09
C LEU A 287 5.26 4.07 -13.25
N VAL A 288 6.20 4.98 -13.50
CA VAL A 288 5.87 6.40 -13.78
C VAL A 288 4.96 6.51 -15.00
N VAL A 289 5.24 5.74 -16.06
CA VAL A 289 4.39 5.67 -17.25
C VAL A 289 3.00 5.14 -16.89
N ILE A 290 2.88 4.03 -16.17
CA ILE A 290 1.59 3.49 -15.71
C ILE A 290 0.82 4.53 -14.89
N PHE A 291 1.44 5.16 -13.90
CA PHE A 291 0.77 6.16 -13.07
C PHE A 291 0.37 7.43 -13.83
N LYS A 292 1.12 7.81 -14.87
CA LYS A 292 0.81 8.97 -15.71
C LYS A 292 -0.28 8.67 -16.74
N LEU A 293 -0.22 7.50 -17.37
CA LEU A 293 -1.14 7.07 -18.42
C LEU A 293 -2.47 6.55 -17.88
N CYS A 294 -2.49 6.06 -16.64
CA CYS A 294 -3.72 5.66 -15.98
C CYS A 294 -4.19 6.80 -15.08
N PRO A 295 -5.08 7.70 -15.55
CA PRO A 295 -5.83 8.62 -14.70
C PRO A 295 -6.87 7.85 -13.87
N MET A 296 -6.48 6.74 -13.25
CA MET A 296 -7.33 5.74 -12.58
C MET A 296 -8.02 6.28 -11.32
N TRP A 297 -7.97 7.59 -11.07
CA TRP A 297 -8.17 8.13 -9.72
C TRP A 297 -9.01 9.41 -9.67
N ARG A 298 -9.45 9.96 -10.82
CA ARG A 298 -10.49 11.01 -10.85
C ARG A 298 -11.80 10.58 -11.48
N ALA A 299 -11.79 9.67 -12.46
CA ALA A 299 -12.99 9.39 -13.26
C ALA A 299 -13.71 8.07 -12.92
N CYS A 300 -13.13 7.22 -12.08
CA CYS A 300 -13.47 5.80 -12.10
C CYS A 300 -13.19 5.16 -10.73
N SER A 301 -13.88 5.59 -9.68
CA SER A 301 -13.82 4.81 -8.43
C SER A 301 -14.33 3.39 -8.72
N PRO A 302 -13.66 2.34 -8.20
CA PRO A 302 -14.08 0.97 -8.42
C PRO A 302 -15.38 0.59 -7.66
N ILE A 303 -15.92 1.48 -6.84
CA ILE A 303 -17.20 1.24 -6.16
C ILE A 303 -18.30 1.92 -6.99
N GLU A 304 -19.34 1.19 -7.37
CA GLU A 304 -20.51 1.77 -8.04
C GLU A 304 -21.08 2.90 -7.16
N GLY A 305 -21.26 4.11 -7.73
CA GLY A 305 -21.84 5.26 -7.04
C GLY A 305 -20.89 6.37 -6.54
N VAL A 306 -19.56 6.23 -6.60
CA VAL A 306 -18.65 7.30 -6.10
C VAL A 306 -18.53 8.49 -7.05
N CYS A 307 -18.78 8.27 -8.34
CA CYS A 307 -18.65 9.31 -9.36
C CYS A 307 -19.85 10.27 -9.42
N GLU A 308 -20.88 10.07 -8.59
CA GLU A 308 -22.07 10.95 -8.50
C GLU A 308 -22.12 11.74 -7.18
N LEU A 309 -21.10 11.64 -6.31
CA LEU A 309 -21.11 12.36 -5.03
C LEU A 309 -21.02 13.88 -5.16
N ASP A 310 -20.37 14.38 -6.23
CA ASP A 310 -20.33 15.83 -6.51
C ASP A 310 -21.70 16.37 -6.98
N ASP A 311 -22.57 15.52 -7.54
CA ASP A 311 -23.93 15.88 -7.94
C ASP A 311 -24.94 15.82 -6.77
N LEU A 312 -24.65 15.02 -5.74
CA LEU A 312 -25.49 14.88 -4.55
C LEU A 312 -25.21 15.95 -3.47
N GLY A 313 -24.06 16.63 -3.52
CA GLY A 313 -23.70 17.73 -2.61
C GLY A 313 -24.28 19.09 -2.99
N GLY A 314 -24.91 19.20 -4.16
CA GLY A 314 -25.50 20.41 -4.72
C GLY A 314 -27.00 20.57 -4.46
N GLY A 315 -27.51 20.10 -3.32
CA GLY A 315 -28.88 20.34 -2.90
C GLY A 315 -29.09 21.77 -2.39
N SER A 316 -28.82 22.78 -3.21
CA SER A 316 -29.39 24.11 -2.98
C SER A 316 -30.89 23.99 -3.21
N THR A 317 -31.64 23.98 -2.11
CA THR A 317 -33.00 24.48 -1.96
C THR A 317 -33.73 24.71 -3.28
N GLN A 318 -34.47 23.70 -3.75
CA GLN A 318 -35.62 23.98 -4.60
C GLN A 318 -36.61 24.77 -3.75
N GLU A 319 -36.54 26.09 -3.85
CA GLU A 319 -37.68 26.96 -3.61
C GLU A 319 -38.84 26.41 -4.42
N SER A 320 -39.79 25.80 -3.73
CA SER A 320 -41.16 25.63 -4.21
C SER A 320 -41.79 27.03 -4.37
N GLY A 321 -41.39 27.73 -5.42
CA GLY A 321 -41.95 29.01 -5.86
C GLY A 321 -43.05 28.76 -6.89
N SER A 322 -44.29 28.77 -6.40
CA SER A 322 -45.55 29.13 -7.09
C SER A 322 -45.68 28.81 -8.58
N ILE A 323 -46.51 27.80 -8.86
CA ILE A 323 -47.19 27.58 -10.13
C ILE A 323 -47.98 28.84 -10.51
N ASP A 324 -47.66 29.38 -11.68
CA ASP A 324 -48.43 30.40 -12.40
C ASP A 324 -49.90 29.96 -12.53
N SER A 325 -50.78 30.73 -11.89
CA SER A 325 -52.22 30.60 -12.07
C SER A 325 -52.64 31.48 -13.25
N GLU A 326 -53.01 30.81 -14.32
CA GLU A 326 -53.72 31.29 -15.51
C GLU A 326 -54.91 32.22 -15.12
N PRO A 327 -55.07 33.41 -15.72
CA PRO A 327 -56.29 34.19 -15.56
C PRO A 327 -57.34 33.71 -16.56
N THR A 328 -58.29 32.92 -16.07
CA THR A 328 -59.56 32.63 -16.74
C THR A 328 -60.33 33.94 -16.97
N GLY A 329 -60.58 34.24 -18.25
CA GLY A 329 -61.45 35.32 -18.69
C GLY A 329 -62.90 35.07 -18.29
N GLU A 330 -63.49 36.07 -17.66
CA GLU A 330 -64.90 36.11 -17.26
C GLU A 330 -65.66 37.08 -18.19
N PRO A 331 -66.74 36.66 -18.87
CA PRO A 331 -67.67 37.57 -19.49
C PRO A 331 -69.01 37.52 -18.74
N THR A 332 -69.32 38.56 -17.99
CA THR A 332 -70.70 38.81 -17.55
C THR A 332 -71.09 40.25 -17.84
N GLY A 333 -71.99 40.39 -18.79
CA GLY A 333 -72.70 41.62 -19.06
C GLY A 333 -73.72 41.94 -17.96
N VAL A 334 -73.87 43.24 -17.74
CA VAL A 334 -75.13 43.99 -17.66
C VAL A 334 -76.25 43.38 -16.81
N THR A 335 -76.43 43.95 -15.63
CA THR A 335 -77.76 44.21 -15.06
C THR A 335 -77.95 45.71 -14.90
N SER A 336 -79.11 46.18 -15.34
CA SER A 336 -79.67 47.51 -15.16
C SER A 336 -79.87 47.85 -13.68
N ASP A 337 -79.99 49.14 -13.36
CA ASP A 337 -81.27 49.75 -12.97
C ASP A 337 -81.07 51.25 -12.65
N ASP A 338 -82.06 52.04 -13.10
CA ASP A 338 -82.57 53.33 -12.61
C ASP A 338 -81.61 54.42 -12.06
#